data_AF-L9KFD4-F1
#
_entry.id   AF-L9KFD4-F1
#
_cell.length_a   1.000
_cell.length_b   1.000
_cell.length_c   1.000
_cell.angle_alpha   90.00
_cell.angle_beta   90.00
_cell.angle_gamma   90.00
#
_symmetry.space_group_name_H-M   'P 1'
#
loop_
_entity.id
_entity.type
_entity.pdbx_description
1 polymer ?
#
loop_
_entity_poly.entity_id
_entity_poly.type
_entity_poly.pdbx_seq_one_letter_code
_entity_poly.pdbx_strand_id
1 'polypeptide(L)'
;MGAYKYIQELWRKKQSDVMRFLLRVRCWQYSQLSALHRAPRPTRPDKARRLGYKAKALRVLNSYWVGEDFTYKFFEVILIDPFHKAIRRNLDTQWITKPVHKHREMRGLTSAGRKSRGLGKGHKFHHTIGSRCAAWRRRNTLQLHRYR
;
A
#
# COMPACT_ATOMS: atom_id res chain seq x y z
N MET A 1 -1.54 -22.98 -17.34
CA MET A 1 -1.02 -21.87 -16.50
C MET A 1 -1.97 -20.66 -16.63
N GLY A 2 -2.32 -19.93 -15.57
CA GLY A 2 -3.41 -18.93 -15.63
C GLY A 2 -3.00 -17.54 -16.16
N ALA A 3 -3.91 -16.83 -16.84
CA ALA A 3 -3.64 -15.54 -17.52
C ALA A 3 -2.90 -14.49 -16.67
N TYR A 4 -3.29 -14.30 -15.39
CA TYR A 4 -2.62 -13.36 -14.49
C TYR A 4 -1.13 -13.66 -14.22
N LYS A 5 -0.68 -14.91 -14.40
CA LYS A 5 0.74 -15.29 -14.30
C LYS A 5 1.55 -14.71 -15.46
N TYR A 6 1.06 -14.81 -16.70
CA TYR A 6 1.71 -14.19 -17.87
C TYR A 6 1.80 -12.67 -17.72
N ILE A 7 0.71 -12.01 -17.28
CA ILE A 7 0.70 -10.57 -16.99
C ILE A 7 1.75 -10.19 -15.93
N GLN A 8 1.92 -11.01 -14.88
CA GLN A 8 2.93 -10.78 -13.85
C GLN A 8 4.37 -10.85 -14.41
N GLU A 9 4.66 -11.84 -15.25
CA GLU A 9 6.01 -12.01 -15.82
C GLU A 9 6.34 -10.92 -16.86
N LEU A 10 5.35 -10.48 -17.65
CA LEU A 10 5.51 -9.31 -18.54
C LEU A 10 5.85 -8.05 -17.74
N TRP A 11 5.14 -7.78 -16.64
CA TRP A 11 5.42 -6.65 -15.73
C TRP A 11 6.73 -6.76 -14.92
N ARG A 12 7.42 -7.90 -14.97
CA ARG A 12 8.82 -8.02 -14.51
C ARG A 12 9.78 -7.49 -15.58
N LYS A 13 9.60 -7.86 -16.85
CA LYS A 13 10.41 -7.43 -18.01
C LYS A 13 10.11 -5.98 -18.48
N LYS A 14 10.15 -4.99 -17.59
CA LYS A 14 9.82 -3.57 -17.90
C LYS A 14 10.71 -2.91 -18.97
N GLN A 15 11.94 -3.40 -19.14
CA GLN A 15 12.88 -2.90 -20.14
C GLN A 15 12.65 -3.50 -21.54
N SER A 16 11.70 -4.44 -21.72
CA SER A 16 11.27 -4.85 -23.05
C SER A 16 10.54 -3.72 -23.78
N ASP A 17 10.67 -3.64 -25.09
CA ASP A 17 10.26 -2.45 -25.84
C ASP A 17 8.75 -2.24 -25.86
N VAL A 18 7.98 -3.35 -25.85
CA VAL A 18 6.53 -3.34 -25.59
C VAL A 18 6.20 -2.67 -24.25
N MET A 19 6.92 -3.02 -23.17
CA MET A 19 6.70 -2.41 -21.85
C MET A 19 7.20 -0.97 -21.78
N ARG A 20 8.33 -0.63 -22.42
CA ARG A 20 8.84 0.75 -22.54
C ARG A 20 7.84 1.64 -23.26
N PHE A 21 7.32 1.21 -24.40
CA PHE A 21 6.31 1.91 -25.19
C PHE A 21 5.03 2.14 -24.37
N LEU A 22 4.46 1.07 -23.80
CA LEU A 22 3.24 1.14 -22.99
C LEU A 22 3.41 2.03 -21.73
N LEU A 23 4.59 2.04 -21.11
CA LEU A 23 4.88 2.93 -19.99
C LEU A 23 5.05 4.38 -20.44
N ARG A 24 5.75 4.65 -21.56
CA ARG A 24 5.97 6.01 -22.09
C ARG A 24 4.65 6.68 -22.47
N VAL A 25 3.77 5.98 -23.19
CA VAL A 25 2.43 6.47 -23.56
C VAL A 25 1.57 6.71 -22.32
N ARG A 26 1.65 5.84 -21.30
CA ARG A 26 0.89 6.01 -20.05
C ARG A 26 1.40 7.15 -19.18
N CYS A 27 2.71 7.32 -19.01
CA CYS A 27 3.25 8.46 -18.29
C CYS A 27 2.83 9.78 -18.96
N TRP A 28 2.96 9.89 -20.30
CA TRP A 28 2.46 11.06 -21.04
C TRP A 28 0.97 11.34 -20.79
N GLN A 29 0.12 10.31 -20.82
CA GLN A 29 -1.30 10.46 -20.50
C GLN A 29 -1.53 10.90 -19.04
N TYR A 30 -0.76 10.38 -18.08
CA TYR A 30 -0.91 10.74 -16.67
C TYR A 30 -0.40 12.16 -16.35
N SER A 31 0.66 12.64 -17.03
CA SER A 31 1.19 13.99 -16.85
C SER A 31 0.26 15.08 -17.42
N GLN A 32 -0.74 14.72 -18.23
CA GLN A 32 -1.84 15.59 -18.66
C GLN A 32 -3.04 15.64 -17.69
N LEU A 33 -3.10 14.73 -16.72
CA LEU A 33 -4.21 14.64 -15.76
C LEU A 33 -3.91 15.42 -14.48
N SER A 34 -4.96 15.73 -13.72
CA SER A 34 -4.84 16.28 -12.37
C SER A 34 -4.06 15.34 -11.45
N ALA A 35 -3.15 15.89 -10.63
CA ALA A 35 -2.27 15.13 -9.73
C ALA A 35 -3.00 14.16 -8.79
N LEU A 36 -4.29 14.39 -8.53
CA LEU A 36 -5.22 13.38 -8.03
C LEU A 36 -6.35 13.20 -9.06
N HIS A 37 -6.49 11.99 -9.60
CA HIS A 37 -7.52 11.61 -10.57
C HIS A 37 -8.18 10.27 -10.20
N ARG A 38 -9.48 10.11 -10.46
CA ARG A 38 -10.22 8.87 -10.14
C ARG A 38 -10.16 7.88 -11.31
N ALA A 39 -9.17 6.99 -11.30
CA ALA A 39 -9.14 5.86 -12.23
C ALA A 39 -10.42 4.99 -12.11
N PRO A 40 -11.19 4.77 -13.20
CA PRO A 40 -12.44 3.99 -13.16
C PRO A 40 -12.21 2.47 -13.10
N ARG A 41 -11.05 2.01 -13.58
CA ARG A 41 -10.60 0.61 -13.59
C ARG A 41 -9.09 0.58 -13.36
N PRO A 42 -8.54 -0.42 -12.65
CA PRO A 42 -7.11 -0.48 -12.36
C PRO A 42 -6.28 -0.76 -13.62
N THR A 43 -5.24 0.06 -13.83
CA THR A 43 -4.21 -0.10 -14.88
C THR A 43 -3.49 -1.44 -14.78
N ARG A 44 -3.47 -2.05 -13.59
CA ARG A 44 -2.88 -3.37 -13.30
C ARG A 44 -3.83 -4.28 -12.52
N PRO A 45 -4.73 -5.04 -13.17
CA PRO A 45 -5.66 -5.94 -12.48
C PRO A 45 -4.93 -7.06 -11.70
N ASP A 46 -3.77 -7.53 -12.18
CA ASP A 46 -2.91 -8.51 -11.49
C ASP A 46 -2.43 -8.02 -10.11
N LYS A 47 -2.16 -6.72 -10.01
CA LYS A 47 -1.59 -6.07 -8.84
C LYS A 47 -2.69 -5.53 -7.93
N ALA A 48 -3.75 -4.97 -8.51
CA ALA A 48 -4.94 -4.52 -7.81
C ALA A 48 -5.66 -5.67 -7.09
N ARG A 49 -5.87 -6.82 -7.74
CA ARG A 49 -6.54 -7.97 -7.10
C ARG A 49 -5.76 -8.51 -5.89
N ARG A 50 -4.43 -8.42 -5.91
CA ARG A 50 -3.55 -8.78 -4.77
C ARG A 50 -3.58 -7.76 -3.62
N LEU A 51 -4.26 -6.63 -3.78
CA LEU A 51 -4.19 -5.48 -2.88
C LEU A 51 -5.57 -4.83 -2.53
N GLY A 52 -6.67 -5.21 -3.20
CA GLY A 52 -8.09 -5.17 -2.75
C GLY A 52 -8.91 -3.88 -2.95
N TYR A 53 -9.64 -3.73 -4.07
CA TYR A 53 -10.15 -2.44 -4.63
C TYR A 53 -11.68 -2.25 -4.65
N LYS A 54 -12.24 -1.13 -4.09
CA LYS A 54 -13.63 -0.58 -4.23
C LYS A 54 -13.74 0.97 -3.97
N ALA A 55 -14.95 1.56 -4.00
CA ALA A 55 -15.30 2.99 -3.73
C ALA A 55 -16.67 3.11 -2.99
N LYS A 56 -17.06 4.14 -2.18
CA LYS A 56 -16.52 5.50 -1.84
C LYS A 56 -16.37 5.68 -0.29
N ALA A 57 -16.33 6.92 0.25
CA ALA A 57 -16.18 7.25 1.71
C ALA A 57 -15.05 6.51 2.49
N LEU A 58 -13.80 6.69 2.06
CA LEU A 58 -12.88 5.56 1.90
C LEU A 58 -11.98 5.20 3.10
N ARG A 59 -11.49 3.96 3.06
CA ARG A 59 -10.32 3.43 3.78
C ARG A 59 -9.24 3.10 2.77
N VAL A 60 -8.02 3.60 2.95
CA VAL A 60 -6.88 3.15 2.13
C VAL A 60 -6.54 1.71 2.51
N LEU A 61 -6.55 0.79 1.55
CA LEU A 61 -6.06 -0.57 1.78
C LEU A 61 -4.56 -0.66 1.48
N ASN A 62 -4.15 -0.29 0.27
CA ASN A 62 -2.76 -0.32 -0.22
C ASN A 62 -2.59 0.62 -1.43
N SER A 63 -1.40 0.65 -2.04
CA SER A 63 -1.13 1.31 -3.32
C SER A 63 -0.08 0.53 -4.13
N TYR A 64 0.07 0.83 -5.42
CA TYR A 64 1.16 0.31 -6.24
C TYR A 64 1.60 1.29 -7.34
N TRP A 65 2.88 1.22 -7.69
CA TRP A 65 3.49 1.97 -8.79
C TRP A 65 2.94 1.50 -10.14
N VAL A 66 2.63 2.43 -11.04
CA VAL A 66 2.18 2.17 -12.42
C VAL A 66 3.11 2.73 -13.49
N GLY A 67 3.87 3.78 -13.18
CA GLY A 67 4.85 4.40 -14.07
C GLY A 67 5.62 5.52 -13.36
N GLU A 68 6.65 6.03 -14.00
CA GLU A 68 7.36 7.24 -13.59
C GLU A 68 7.95 7.95 -14.81
N ASP A 69 8.16 9.25 -14.71
CA ASP A 69 8.97 10.04 -15.61
C ASP A 69 10.15 10.68 -14.81
N PHE A 70 10.81 11.70 -15.36
CA PHE A 70 11.92 12.39 -14.69
C PHE A 70 11.46 13.21 -13.46
N THR A 71 10.23 13.71 -13.48
CA THR A 71 9.69 14.68 -12.51
C THR A 71 8.71 14.03 -11.53
N TYR A 72 7.94 13.03 -11.98
CA TYR A 72 6.80 12.47 -11.26
C TYR A 72 6.84 10.94 -11.17
N LYS A 73 6.21 10.40 -10.12
CA LYS A 73 6.04 8.95 -9.90
C LYS A 73 4.56 8.63 -9.71
N PHE A 74 4.00 7.84 -10.61
CA PHE A 74 2.57 7.56 -10.69
C PHE A 74 2.19 6.29 -9.90
N PHE A 75 1.20 6.43 -9.02
CA PHE A 75 0.72 5.35 -8.16
C PHE A 75 -0.80 5.24 -8.23
N GLU A 76 -1.30 4.01 -8.44
CA GLU A 76 -2.72 3.72 -8.20
C GLU A 76 -2.91 3.40 -6.72
N VAL A 77 -3.71 4.22 -6.04
CA VAL A 77 -4.09 4.03 -4.64
C VAL A 77 -5.38 3.20 -4.57
N ILE A 78 -5.35 2.17 -3.73
CA ILE A 78 -6.45 1.24 -3.54
C ILE A 78 -7.23 1.58 -2.28
N LEU A 79 -8.53 1.70 -2.47
CA LEU A 79 -9.47 2.23 -1.50
C LEU A 79 -10.60 1.19 -1.27
N ILE A 80 -11.30 1.25 -0.13
CA ILE A 80 -12.51 0.45 0.18
C ILE A 80 -13.55 1.30 0.91
N ASP A 81 -14.83 1.10 0.55
CA ASP A 81 -15.99 1.67 1.24
C ASP A 81 -16.40 0.84 2.48
N PRO A 82 -16.41 1.41 3.70
CA PRO A 82 -16.76 0.71 4.92
C PRO A 82 -18.28 0.68 5.22
N PHE A 83 -19.09 1.43 4.47
CA PHE A 83 -20.55 1.49 4.62
C PHE A 83 -21.26 0.59 3.60
N HIS A 84 -20.67 0.39 2.42
CA HIS A 84 -21.24 -0.42 1.35
C HIS A 84 -21.56 -1.87 1.77
N LYS A 85 -22.79 -2.32 1.49
CA LYS A 85 -23.35 -3.61 1.96
C LYS A 85 -22.47 -4.82 1.56
N ALA A 86 -21.93 -4.87 0.34
CA ALA A 86 -21.05 -5.96 -0.13
C ALA A 86 -19.57 -5.86 0.35
N ILE A 87 -19.27 -5.02 1.33
CA ILE A 87 -18.06 -5.08 2.16
C ILE A 87 -18.44 -5.48 3.60
N ARG A 88 -19.51 -4.88 4.15
CA ARG A 88 -19.99 -5.19 5.51
C ARG A 88 -20.47 -6.64 5.68
N ARG A 89 -21.06 -7.23 4.63
CA ARG A 89 -21.56 -8.62 4.62
C ARG A 89 -20.49 -9.68 4.33
N ASN A 90 -19.33 -9.32 3.79
CA ASN A 90 -18.27 -10.27 3.48
C ASN A 90 -17.21 -10.28 4.61
N LEU A 91 -17.10 -11.43 5.28
CA LEU A 91 -16.20 -11.70 6.41
C LEU A 91 -14.74 -11.29 6.13
N ASP A 92 -14.19 -11.67 4.98
CA ASP A 92 -12.80 -11.39 4.56
C ASP A 92 -12.48 -9.89 4.49
N THR A 93 -13.51 -9.08 4.21
CA THR A 93 -13.37 -7.63 4.08
C THR A 93 -13.89 -6.87 5.30
N GLN A 94 -14.76 -7.46 6.13
CA GLN A 94 -15.46 -6.76 7.20
C GLN A 94 -14.52 -6.12 8.23
N TRP A 95 -13.32 -6.68 8.45
CA TRP A 95 -12.33 -6.10 9.37
C TRP A 95 -12.03 -4.62 9.06
N ILE A 96 -11.95 -4.21 7.77
CA ILE A 96 -11.61 -2.84 7.37
C ILE A 96 -12.65 -1.80 7.82
N THR A 97 -13.88 -2.23 8.13
CA THR A 97 -14.96 -1.33 8.53
C THR A 97 -14.91 -0.95 10.01
N LYS A 98 -14.12 -1.65 10.84
CA LYS A 98 -13.96 -1.34 12.28
C LYS A 98 -13.27 0.02 12.46
N PRO A 99 -13.67 0.84 13.47
CA PRO A 99 -13.19 2.22 13.61
C PRO A 99 -11.67 2.33 13.79
N VAL A 100 -11.03 1.30 14.38
CA VAL A 100 -9.57 1.20 14.53
C VAL A 100 -8.78 1.24 13.20
N HIS A 101 -9.46 1.05 12.05
CA HIS A 101 -8.86 1.17 10.71
C HIS A 101 -9.15 2.49 9.99
N LYS A 102 -9.78 3.49 10.63
CA LYS A 102 -9.73 4.90 10.16
C LYS A 102 -8.27 5.33 9.97
N HIS A 103 -7.96 6.07 8.91
CA HIS A 103 -6.63 6.63 8.64
C HIS A 103 -5.44 5.66 8.86
N ARG A 104 -5.36 4.63 8.02
CA ARG A 104 -4.24 3.66 8.05
C ARG A 104 -3.00 4.22 7.38
N GLU A 105 -3.19 5.06 6.38
CA GLU A 105 -2.15 5.79 5.64
C GLU A 105 -1.39 6.74 6.56
N MET A 106 -2.08 7.65 7.27
CA MET A 106 -1.47 8.61 8.21
C MET A 106 -0.70 7.94 9.35
N ARG A 107 -1.12 6.74 9.80
CA ARG A 107 -0.48 5.97 10.89
C ARG A 107 0.58 4.97 10.42
N GLY A 108 0.93 4.98 9.13
CA GLY A 108 1.92 4.08 8.54
C GLY A 108 1.56 2.59 8.62
N LEU A 109 0.26 2.26 8.53
CA LEU A 109 -0.28 0.89 8.64
C LEU A 109 -0.56 0.22 7.28
N THR A 110 -0.38 0.96 6.17
CA THR A 110 -0.35 0.41 4.79
C THR A 110 0.96 -0.34 4.53
N SER A 111 1.05 -1.13 3.44
CA SER A 111 2.28 -1.85 3.09
C SER A 111 3.49 -0.92 2.92
N ALA A 112 3.31 0.24 2.27
CA ALA A 112 4.36 1.24 2.13
C ALA A 112 4.78 1.88 3.48
N GLY A 113 3.80 2.29 4.30
CA GLY A 113 4.08 2.88 5.62
C GLY A 113 4.80 1.91 6.57
N ARG A 114 4.45 0.62 6.53
CA ARG A 114 5.12 -0.42 7.34
C ARG A 114 6.58 -0.65 6.92
N LYS A 115 6.92 -0.45 5.64
CA LYS A 115 8.32 -0.48 5.16
C LYS A 115 9.12 0.71 5.70
N SER A 116 8.59 1.93 5.56
CA SER A 116 9.21 3.16 6.09
C SER A 116 9.47 3.06 7.61
N ARG A 117 8.55 2.44 8.36
CA ARG A 117 8.68 2.17 9.80
C ARG A 117 9.76 1.14 10.19
N GLY A 118 10.41 0.47 9.24
CA GLY A 118 11.51 -0.48 9.51
C GLY A 118 11.12 -1.65 10.42
N LEU A 119 9.92 -2.22 10.25
CA LEU A 119 9.43 -3.34 11.07
C LEU A 119 9.84 -4.69 10.48
N GLY A 120 10.35 -5.61 11.31
CA GLY A 120 10.76 -6.96 10.90
C GLY A 120 11.06 -7.90 12.09
N LYS A 121 11.77 -9.00 11.82
CA LYS A 121 12.22 -10.00 12.82
C LYS A 121 13.72 -10.28 12.63
N GLY A 122 14.43 -10.57 13.73
CA GLY A 122 15.87 -10.86 13.73
C GLY A 122 16.76 -9.62 13.94
N HIS A 123 18.08 -9.84 13.97
CA HIS A 123 19.09 -8.88 14.43
C HIS A 123 19.00 -7.48 13.79
N LYS A 124 18.68 -7.40 12.49
CA LYS A 124 18.58 -6.13 11.74
C LYS A 124 17.44 -5.21 12.20
N PHE A 125 16.58 -5.66 13.13
CA PHE A 125 15.38 -4.94 13.60
C PHE A 125 15.42 -4.61 15.11
N HIS A 126 16.58 -4.68 15.77
CA HIS A 126 16.74 -4.32 17.19
C HIS A 126 16.33 -2.87 17.53
N HIS A 127 16.31 -1.96 16.57
CA HIS A 127 15.85 -0.57 16.75
C HIS A 127 14.32 -0.41 16.72
N THR A 128 13.54 -1.44 16.38
CA THR A 128 12.08 -1.33 16.14
C THR A 128 11.22 -2.36 16.86
N ILE A 129 11.77 -3.02 17.91
CA ILE A 129 11.07 -4.00 18.75
C ILE A 129 9.81 -3.38 19.41
N GLY A 130 8.65 -3.65 18.80
CA GLY A 130 7.38 -2.95 19.03
C GLY A 130 7.22 -1.73 18.12
N SER A 131 8.02 -0.69 18.36
CA SER A 131 8.22 0.45 17.45
C SER A 131 9.54 1.16 17.80
N ARG A 132 10.03 2.08 16.96
CA ARG A 132 11.25 2.85 17.26
C ARG A 132 11.11 3.63 18.57
N CYS A 133 10.03 4.39 18.74
CA CYS A 133 9.76 5.18 19.94
C CYS A 133 9.51 4.30 21.18
N ALA A 134 8.85 3.15 21.03
CA ALA A 134 8.62 2.22 22.14
C ALA A 134 9.91 1.50 22.58
N ALA A 135 10.77 1.11 21.62
CA ALA A 135 12.08 0.54 21.91
C ALA A 135 13.03 1.55 22.54
N TRP A 136 12.99 2.82 22.11
CA TRP A 136 13.72 3.92 22.76
C TRP A 136 13.21 4.14 24.19
N ARG A 137 11.90 4.32 24.39
CA ARG A 137 11.31 4.53 25.73
C ARG A 137 11.71 3.41 26.69
N ARG A 138 11.56 2.14 26.28
CA ARG A 138 11.92 0.97 27.10
C ARG A 138 13.39 0.96 27.54
N ARG A 139 14.32 1.50 26.75
CA ARG A 139 15.75 1.59 27.09
C ARG A 139 16.10 2.80 27.97
N ASN A 140 15.28 3.85 27.94
CA ASN A 140 15.54 5.12 28.64
C ASN A 140 14.60 5.32 29.86
N THR A 141 13.78 4.33 30.20
CA THR A 141 12.94 4.34 31.41
C THR A 141 13.58 3.45 32.48
N LEU A 142 14.24 4.08 33.46
CA LEU A 142 14.75 3.41 34.65
C LEU A 142 13.61 2.68 35.38
N GLN A 143 13.82 1.41 35.74
CA GLN A 143 12.84 0.64 36.52
C GLN A 143 13.14 0.82 38.01
N LEU A 144 12.16 1.35 38.75
CA LEU A 144 12.24 1.54 40.19
C LEU A 144 11.31 0.53 40.88
N HIS A 145 11.83 -0.66 41.15
CA HIS A 145 11.13 -1.68 41.92
C HIS A 145 11.03 -1.27 43.40
N ARG A 146 9.90 -1.59 44.05
CA ARG A 146 9.61 -1.24 45.45
C ARG A 146 10.59 -1.88 46.44
N TYR A 147 11.06 -3.08 46.09
CA TYR A 147 12.15 -3.80 46.75
C TYR A 147 13.25 -4.01 45.70
N ARG A 148 14.50 -4.06 46.15
CA ARG A 148 15.71 -4.23 45.33
C ARG A 148 16.59 -5.26 45.98
#